data_AF-R6IZU6-F1
#
_entry.id   AF-R6IZU6-F1
#
_cell.length_a   1.000
_cell.length_b   1.000
_cell.length_c   1.000
_cell.angle_alpha   90.00
_cell.angle_beta   90.00
_cell.angle_gamma   90.00
#
_symmetry.space_group_name_H-M   'P 1'
#
loop_
_entity.id
_entity.type
_entity.pdbx_description
1 polymer ?
#
loop_
_entity_poly.entity_id
_entity_poly.type
_entity_poly.pdbx_seq_one_letter_code
_entity_poly.pdbx_strand_id
1 'polypeptide(L)'
;MAIRPVFIESSKPPYFKMVNIEFKWNGGFAKCQSQKNINAIHTAFLSNHPDYGILEISSKSTEEIGTKLSAFSLLKYVPSINKSIPVECIYQGSKVFSNGGPYTDLYLKSPKEAKTDGRLKSSGELTGFHFESIDYPLGNDFTFYDYIYISALNENPILAGEIIKYSAFTDIIFTPQKSINCQAKSAAIFKSLYNNDLLNTATDFVKISSLCESKIF
;
A
#
# COMPACT_ATOMS: atom_id res chain seq x y z
N MET A 1 -10.44 11.69 20.67
CA MET A 1 -9.17 11.65 19.93
C MET A 1 -9.15 10.41 19.05
N ALA A 2 -8.33 10.38 18.02
CA ALA A 2 -8.08 9.19 17.20
C ALA A 2 -6.58 8.99 17.01
N ILE A 3 -6.17 7.75 16.80
CA ILE A 3 -4.78 7.38 16.52
C ILE A 3 -4.69 6.87 15.08
N ARG A 4 -3.73 7.39 14.33
CA ARG A 4 -3.39 6.92 12.99
C ARG A 4 -1.87 6.73 12.86
N PRO A 5 -1.43 5.68 12.14
CA PRO A 5 -0.02 5.47 11.88
C PRO A 5 0.47 6.42 10.78
N VAL A 6 1.66 6.96 10.99
CA VAL A 6 2.53 7.51 9.95
C VAL A 6 3.64 6.49 9.73
N PHE A 7 3.91 6.15 8.48
CA PHE A 7 4.98 5.21 8.11
C PHE A 7 6.17 6.00 7.60
N ILE A 8 7.35 5.75 8.16
CA ILE A 8 8.61 6.40 7.77
C ILE A 8 9.63 5.36 7.30
N GLU A 9 10.62 5.77 6.52
CA GLU A 9 11.70 4.88 6.11
C GLU A 9 12.51 4.33 7.29
N SER A 10 13.16 3.20 7.06
CA SER A 10 14.14 2.64 7.97
C SER A 10 15.30 2.02 7.20
N SER A 11 16.53 2.23 7.67
CA SER A 11 17.73 1.61 7.11
C SER A 11 17.88 0.12 7.46
N LYS A 12 16.98 -0.44 8.28
CA LYS A 12 17.02 -1.83 8.72
C LYS A 12 15.67 -2.52 8.45
N PRO A 13 15.66 -3.85 8.23
CA PRO A 13 14.43 -4.65 8.22
C PRO A 13 13.54 -4.33 9.44
N PRO A 14 12.21 -4.21 9.26
CA PRO A 14 11.42 -4.52 8.06
C PRO A 14 11.37 -3.37 7.02
N TYR A 15 12.34 -2.43 7.06
CA TYR A 15 12.48 -1.30 6.14
C TYR A 15 11.34 -0.28 6.22
N PHE A 16 10.65 -0.23 7.35
CA PHE A 16 9.76 0.85 7.72
C PHE A 16 9.73 1.00 9.24
N LYS A 17 9.29 2.16 9.73
CA LYS A 17 8.86 2.34 11.12
C LYS A 17 7.46 2.92 11.16
N MET A 18 6.67 2.47 12.13
CA MET A 18 5.33 2.99 12.37
C MET A 18 5.38 3.97 13.55
N VAL A 19 4.94 5.21 13.32
CA VAL A 19 4.80 6.24 14.35
C VAL A 19 3.31 6.52 14.55
N ASN A 20 2.78 6.19 15.72
CA ASN A 20 1.37 6.43 16.03
C ASN A 20 1.16 7.90 16.43
N ILE A 21 0.29 8.58 15.70
CA ILE A 21 -0.03 10.00 15.92
C ILE A 21 -1.46 10.14 16.43
N GLU A 22 -1.57 10.77 17.60
CA GLU A 22 -2.86 11.17 18.16
C GLU A 22 -3.29 12.52 17.60
N PHE A 23 -4.55 12.63 17.20
CA PHE A 23 -5.11 13.87 16.67
C PHE A 23 -6.61 13.99 16.93
N LYS A 24 -7.13 15.20 16.75
CA LYS A 24 -8.58 15.46 16.80
C LYS A 24 -9.25 14.97 15.53
N TRP A 25 -10.00 13.88 15.63
CA TRP A 25 -10.83 13.38 14.54
C TRP A 25 -11.95 14.36 14.21
N ASN A 26 -12.12 14.60 12.91
CA ASN A 26 -13.21 15.36 12.37
C ASN A 26 -14.11 14.39 11.58
N GLY A 27 -15.33 14.15 12.08
CA GLY A 27 -16.24 13.12 11.57
C GLY A 27 -17.03 13.54 10.33
N GLY A 28 -17.36 12.56 9.48
CA GLY A 28 -18.17 12.73 8.27
C GLY A 28 -17.54 12.04 7.05
N PHE A 29 -18.38 11.75 6.04
CA PHE A 29 -17.98 10.96 4.86
C PHE A 29 -17.49 11.79 3.67
N ALA A 30 -17.63 13.12 3.74
CA ALA A 30 -17.23 14.02 2.67
C ALA A 30 -15.70 13.99 2.46
N LYS A 31 -15.25 14.17 1.21
CA LYS A 31 -13.81 14.21 0.89
C LYS A 31 -13.07 15.28 1.71
N CYS A 32 -13.65 16.47 1.81
CA CYS A 32 -13.11 17.56 2.62
C CYS A 32 -12.93 17.18 4.10
N GLN A 33 -13.74 16.24 4.59
CA GLN A 33 -13.67 15.79 5.96
C GLN A 33 -12.49 14.85 6.20
N SER A 34 -12.21 13.97 5.25
CA SER A 34 -10.97 13.17 5.23
C SER A 34 -9.74 14.07 5.11
N GLN A 35 -9.79 15.10 4.26
CA GLN A 35 -8.68 16.06 4.09
C GLN A 35 -8.37 16.85 5.36
N LYS A 36 -9.40 17.26 6.13
CA LYS A 36 -9.19 17.86 7.46
C LYS A 36 -8.44 16.91 8.41
N ASN A 37 -8.76 15.61 8.36
CA ASN A 37 -8.06 14.61 9.17
C ASN A 37 -6.64 14.37 8.70
N ILE A 38 -6.39 14.33 7.39
CA ILE A 38 -5.05 14.25 6.81
C ILE A 38 -4.19 15.41 7.33
N ASN A 39 -4.67 16.65 7.18
CA ASN A 39 -3.98 17.83 7.67
C ASN A 39 -3.72 17.77 9.18
N ALA A 40 -4.69 17.32 9.97
CA ALA A 40 -4.52 17.19 11.42
C ALA A 40 -3.43 16.16 11.79
N ILE A 41 -3.35 15.03 11.08
CA ILE A 41 -2.29 14.02 11.28
C ILE A 41 -0.94 14.60 10.88
N HIS A 42 -0.86 15.23 9.70
CA HIS A 42 0.39 15.80 9.18
C HIS A 42 0.93 16.89 10.10
N THR A 43 0.09 17.84 10.53
CA THR A 43 0.49 18.89 11.48
C THR A 43 1.00 18.30 12.79
N ALA A 44 0.30 17.32 13.36
CA ALA A 44 0.70 16.69 14.62
C ALA A 44 2.03 15.92 14.50
N PHE A 45 2.24 15.23 13.38
CA PHE A 45 3.50 14.55 13.08
C PHE A 45 4.65 15.55 12.91
N LEU A 46 4.48 16.54 12.03
CA LEU A 46 5.52 17.53 11.70
C LEU A 46 5.87 18.43 12.90
N SER A 47 4.95 18.63 13.86
CA SER A 47 5.26 19.35 15.10
C SER A 47 6.36 18.68 15.92
N ASN A 48 6.50 17.35 15.81
CA ASN A 48 7.54 16.56 16.48
C ASN A 48 8.69 16.15 15.53
N HIS A 49 8.47 16.29 14.21
CA HIS A 49 9.37 15.85 13.16
C HIS A 49 9.45 16.89 12.01
N PRO A 50 9.94 18.12 12.28
CA PRO A 50 9.84 19.25 11.35
C PRO A 50 10.62 19.07 10.04
N ASP A 51 11.66 18.22 10.05
CA ASP A 51 12.53 18.00 8.90
C ASP A 51 12.00 16.93 7.91
N TYR A 52 10.84 16.33 8.19
CA TYR A 52 10.28 15.28 7.34
C TYR A 52 9.42 15.84 6.22
N GLY A 53 9.57 15.30 5.00
CA GLY A 53 8.61 15.47 3.93
C GLY A 53 7.51 14.42 4.07
N ILE A 54 6.28 14.82 4.36
CA ILE A 54 5.13 13.91 4.54
C ILE A 54 4.19 13.93 3.33
N LEU A 55 3.74 12.75 2.90
CA LEU A 55 2.79 12.59 1.79
C LEU A 55 1.61 11.70 2.21
N GLU A 56 0.39 12.15 1.90
CA GLU A 56 -0.80 11.31 1.97
C GLU A 56 -1.00 10.54 0.66
N ILE A 57 -1.07 9.21 0.75
CA ILE A 57 -1.31 8.29 -0.36
C ILE A 57 -2.71 7.70 -0.24
N SER A 58 -3.67 8.40 -0.85
CA SER A 58 -5.05 7.91 -1.00
C SER A 58 -5.82 8.73 -2.03
N SER A 59 -7.00 8.24 -2.42
CA SER A 59 -7.96 9.01 -3.23
C SER A 59 -8.48 10.28 -2.55
N LYS A 60 -8.14 10.50 -1.27
CA LYS A 60 -8.51 11.67 -0.47
C LYS A 60 -7.37 12.67 -0.33
N SER A 61 -6.18 12.37 -0.85
CA SER A 61 -5.03 13.28 -0.81
C SER A 61 -5.38 14.65 -1.39
N THR A 62 -4.76 15.69 -0.83
CA THR A 62 -4.77 17.05 -1.37
C THR A 62 -3.74 17.22 -2.47
N GLU A 63 -2.71 16.36 -2.50
CA GLU A 63 -1.67 16.35 -3.51
C GLU A 63 -2.03 15.40 -4.66
N GLU A 64 -1.84 15.87 -5.89
CA GLU A 64 -2.14 15.06 -7.08
C GLU A 64 -1.30 13.78 -7.11
N ILE A 65 -0.01 13.88 -6.73
CA ILE A 65 0.88 12.73 -6.67
C ILE A 65 0.39 11.68 -5.67
N GLY A 66 -0.09 12.09 -4.50
CA GLY A 66 -0.67 11.19 -3.50
C GLY A 66 -1.91 10.46 -4.00
N THR A 67 -2.71 11.09 -4.87
CA THR A 67 -3.84 10.43 -5.53
C THR A 67 -3.37 9.43 -6.58
N LYS A 68 -2.41 9.80 -7.43
CA LYS A 68 -1.82 8.91 -8.46
C LYS A 68 -1.14 7.68 -7.88
N LEU A 69 -0.52 7.84 -6.70
CA LEU A 69 0.12 6.76 -5.95
C LEU A 69 -0.87 5.83 -5.25
N SER A 70 -2.16 6.17 -5.18
CA SER A 70 -3.12 5.28 -4.54
C SER A 70 -3.29 3.98 -5.34
N ALA A 71 -3.61 2.86 -4.69
CA ALA A 71 -3.82 1.55 -5.32
C ALA A 71 -4.97 1.55 -6.34
N PHE A 72 -5.86 2.55 -6.26
CA PHE A 72 -6.92 2.78 -7.24
C PHE A 72 -6.41 3.42 -8.54
N SER A 73 -5.18 3.95 -8.56
CA SER A 73 -4.61 4.71 -9.68
C SER A 73 -3.24 4.21 -10.12
N LEU A 74 -2.40 3.74 -9.21
CA LEU A 74 -1.08 3.19 -9.51
C LEU A 74 -1.23 1.95 -10.38
N LEU A 75 -0.68 2.00 -11.59
CA LEU A 75 -0.81 0.93 -12.57
C LEU A 75 0.38 -0.02 -12.49
N LYS A 76 0.12 -1.31 -12.65
CA LYS A 76 1.13 -2.35 -12.87
C LYS A 76 0.79 -3.12 -14.13
N TYR A 77 1.80 -3.41 -14.93
CA TYR A 77 1.67 -4.25 -16.11
C TYR A 77 1.45 -5.71 -15.71
N VAL A 78 0.43 -6.33 -16.31
CA VAL A 78 0.04 -7.72 -16.09
C VAL A 78 0.20 -8.48 -17.40
N PRO A 79 1.26 -9.30 -17.54
CA PRO A 79 1.57 -10.01 -18.79
C PRO A 79 0.44 -10.91 -19.28
N SER A 80 -0.22 -11.67 -18.38
CA SER A 80 -1.28 -12.62 -18.75
C SER A 80 -2.47 -11.99 -19.49
N ILE A 81 -2.70 -10.68 -19.32
CA ILE A 81 -3.76 -9.93 -20.03
C ILE A 81 -3.19 -8.81 -20.93
N ASN A 82 -1.87 -8.69 -21.02
CA ASN A 82 -1.15 -7.66 -21.77
C ASN A 82 -1.69 -6.23 -21.52
N LYS A 83 -1.91 -5.86 -20.25
CA LYS A 83 -2.45 -4.54 -19.87
C LYS A 83 -1.84 -4.06 -18.57
N SER A 84 -1.69 -2.74 -18.46
CA SER A 84 -1.44 -2.08 -17.18
C SER A 84 -2.76 -1.77 -16.48
N ILE A 85 -2.92 -2.26 -15.26
CA ILE A 85 -4.16 -2.12 -14.49
C ILE A 85 -3.86 -1.64 -13.06
N PRO A 86 -4.84 -1.05 -12.35
CA PRO A 86 -4.63 -0.60 -10.98
C PRO A 86 -4.23 -1.72 -10.03
N VAL A 87 -3.33 -1.42 -9.09
CA VAL A 87 -2.89 -2.34 -8.03
C VAL A 87 -4.08 -2.95 -7.26
N GLU A 88 -5.14 -2.18 -7.02
CA GLU A 88 -6.35 -2.70 -6.36
C GLU A 88 -6.98 -3.84 -7.16
N CYS A 89 -7.05 -3.74 -8.49
CA CYS A 89 -7.67 -4.78 -9.31
C CYS A 89 -6.83 -6.07 -9.26
N ILE A 90 -5.50 -5.95 -9.32
CA ILE A 90 -4.59 -7.08 -9.12
C ILE A 90 -4.82 -7.70 -7.75
N TYR A 91 -4.74 -6.90 -6.69
CA TYR A 91 -4.89 -7.36 -5.33
C TYR A 91 -6.19 -8.16 -5.11
N GLN A 92 -7.32 -7.65 -5.60
CA GLN A 92 -8.60 -8.31 -5.40
C GLN A 92 -8.77 -9.54 -6.30
N GLY A 93 -8.38 -9.46 -7.57
CA GLY A 93 -8.51 -10.57 -8.51
C GLY A 93 -7.57 -11.74 -8.23
N SER A 94 -6.43 -11.49 -7.58
CA SER A 94 -5.48 -12.54 -7.19
C SER A 94 -5.88 -13.30 -5.93
N LYS A 95 -6.91 -12.90 -5.18
CA LYS A 95 -7.28 -13.56 -3.93
C LYS A 95 -7.76 -14.99 -4.14
N VAL A 96 -7.25 -15.91 -3.35
CA VAL A 96 -7.69 -17.30 -3.27
C VAL A 96 -8.34 -17.53 -1.91
N PHE A 97 -9.52 -18.13 -1.91
CA PHE A 97 -10.32 -18.42 -0.74
C PHE A 97 -10.55 -19.92 -0.60
N SER A 98 -10.99 -20.36 0.58
CA SER A 98 -11.27 -21.79 0.86
C SER A 98 -12.29 -22.41 -0.10
N ASN A 99 -13.22 -21.60 -0.64
CA ASN A 99 -14.29 -22.05 -1.54
C ASN A 99 -14.29 -21.31 -2.89
N GLY A 100 -13.17 -20.74 -3.34
CA GLY A 100 -13.10 -20.13 -4.67
C GLY A 100 -11.92 -19.19 -4.92
N GLY A 101 -11.92 -18.59 -6.11
CA GLY A 101 -10.81 -17.76 -6.58
C GLY A 101 -9.69 -18.59 -7.24
N PRO A 102 -8.68 -17.94 -7.85
CA PRO A 102 -8.61 -16.49 -8.07
C PRO A 102 -9.70 -15.97 -9.02
N TYR A 103 -10.15 -14.74 -8.81
CA TYR A 103 -11.18 -14.09 -9.64
C TYR A 103 -10.51 -13.14 -10.63
N THR A 104 -9.76 -13.69 -11.58
CA THR A 104 -8.96 -12.90 -12.54
C THR A 104 -9.83 -12.05 -13.48
N ASP A 105 -11.13 -12.31 -13.58
CA ASP A 105 -12.07 -11.44 -14.27
C ASP A 105 -12.17 -10.03 -13.63
N LEU A 106 -11.82 -9.90 -12.34
CA LEU A 106 -11.74 -8.61 -11.64
C LEU A 106 -10.61 -7.70 -12.16
N TYR A 107 -9.61 -8.26 -12.84
CA TYR A 107 -8.54 -7.47 -13.48
C TYR A 107 -9.07 -6.51 -14.54
N LEU A 108 -10.23 -6.81 -15.12
CA LEU A 108 -10.86 -6.02 -16.18
C LEU A 108 -11.96 -5.09 -15.66
N LYS A 109 -12.13 -4.97 -14.35
CA LYS A 109 -13.11 -4.10 -13.69
C LYS A 109 -12.47 -2.80 -13.21
N SER A 110 -13.30 -1.81 -12.87
CA SER A 110 -12.80 -0.66 -12.12
C SER A 110 -12.36 -1.07 -10.70
N PRO A 111 -11.42 -0.34 -10.06
CA PRO A 111 -10.99 -0.61 -8.69
C PRO A 111 -12.15 -0.68 -7.68
N LYS A 112 -13.16 0.16 -7.88
CA LYS A 112 -14.35 0.16 -7.03
C LYS A 112 -15.14 -1.13 -7.17
N GLU A 113 -15.43 -1.54 -8.41
CA GLU A 113 -16.15 -2.79 -8.69
C GLU A 113 -15.37 -4.00 -8.16
N ALA A 114 -14.06 -4.07 -8.44
CA ALA A 114 -13.18 -5.14 -7.97
C ALA A 114 -13.19 -5.24 -6.43
N LYS A 115 -13.04 -4.11 -5.73
CA LYS A 115 -13.06 -4.05 -4.26
C LYS A 115 -14.40 -4.45 -3.63
N THR A 116 -15.50 -4.21 -4.34
CA THR A 116 -16.86 -4.47 -3.84
C THR A 116 -17.49 -5.76 -4.36
N ASP A 117 -16.74 -6.59 -5.11
CA ASP A 117 -17.27 -7.84 -5.64
C ASP A 117 -17.75 -8.76 -4.50
N GLY A 118 -18.96 -9.30 -4.67
CA GLY A 118 -19.62 -10.09 -3.63
C GLY A 118 -18.90 -11.39 -3.29
N ARG A 119 -18.20 -11.99 -4.27
CA ARG A 119 -17.46 -13.26 -4.10
C ARG A 119 -16.34 -13.13 -3.06
N LEU A 120 -15.76 -11.93 -2.92
CA LEU A 120 -14.73 -11.65 -1.93
C LEU A 120 -15.19 -11.78 -0.47
N LYS A 121 -16.50 -11.86 -0.24
CA LYS A 121 -17.12 -12.02 1.09
C LYS A 121 -17.85 -13.35 1.25
N SER A 122 -18.29 -13.96 0.15
CA SER A 122 -19.10 -15.19 0.18
C SER A 122 -18.31 -16.47 -0.06
N SER A 123 -17.02 -16.37 -0.42
CA SER A 123 -16.21 -17.54 -0.81
C SER A 123 -15.34 -18.13 0.30
N GLY A 124 -15.66 -17.80 1.56
CA GLY A 124 -15.00 -18.35 2.75
C GLY A 124 -13.78 -17.55 3.18
N GLU A 125 -12.89 -18.20 3.93
CA GLU A 125 -11.68 -17.58 4.44
C GLU A 125 -10.65 -17.37 3.33
N LEU A 126 -9.93 -16.26 3.37
CA LEU A 126 -8.80 -16.01 2.46
C LEU A 126 -7.67 -16.99 2.82
N THR A 127 -7.15 -17.73 1.84
CA THR A 127 -6.09 -18.73 2.03
C THR A 127 -4.76 -18.31 1.42
N GLY A 128 -4.76 -17.34 0.49
CA GLY A 128 -3.56 -16.84 -0.16
C GLY A 128 -3.89 -16.00 -1.39
N PHE A 129 -2.90 -15.87 -2.27
CA PHE A 129 -3.05 -15.20 -3.56
C PHE A 129 -2.42 -16.03 -4.68
N HIS A 130 -2.99 -15.93 -5.88
CA HIS A 130 -2.45 -16.52 -7.10
C HIS A 130 -2.33 -15.44 -8.18
N PHE A 131 -1.11 -15.20 -8.65
CA PHE A 131 -0.82 -14.15 -9.63
C PHE A 131 0.32 -14.57 -10.55
N GLU A 132 0.10 -14.46 -11.87
CA GLU A 132 1.08 -14.83 -12.92
C GLU A 132 1.66 -16.25 -12.74
N SER A 133 0.78 -17.22 -12.47
CA SER A 133 1.12 -18.64 -12.24
C SER A 133 1.96 -18.92 -10.99
N ILE A 134 2.02 -17.97 -10.05
CA ILE A 134 2.74 -18.10 -8.78
C ILE A 134 1.74 -17.97 -7.63
N ASP A 135 1.87 -18.86 -6.65
CA ASP A 135 1.14 -18.79 -5.39
C ASP A 135 1.91 -17.99 -4.36
N TYR A 136 1.22 -17.08 -3.67
CA TYR A 136 1.75 -16.23 -2.62
C TYR A 136 1.04 -16.51 -1.31
N PRO A 137 1.78 -16.79 -0.22
CA PRO A 137 1.19 -17.06 1.08
C PRO A 137 0.61 -15.79 1.70
N LEU A 138 -0.24 -15.97 2.71
CA LEU A 138 -0.57 -14.89 3.63
C LEU A 138 0.69 -14.53 4.44
N GLY A 139 1.10 -13.27 4.37
CA GLY A 139 2.25 -12.75 5.12
C GLY A 139 1.81 -11.79 6.23
N ASN A 140 2.67 -11.63 7.25
CA ASN A 140 2.45 -10.67 8.34
C ASN A 140 3.32 -9.42 8.14
N ASP A 141 4.64 -9.56 8.16
CA ASP A 141 5.58 -8.44 8.04
C ASP A 141 5.58 -7.82 6.63
N PHE A 142 5.67 -8.70 5.63
CA PHE A 142 5.63 -8.35 4.22
C PHE A 142 4.57 -9.19 3.50
N THR A 143 3.69 -8.53 2.75
CA THR A 143 2.52 -9.17 2.15
C THR A 143 2.59 -9.18 0.63
N PHE A 144 1.76 -10.01 -0.02
CA PHE A 144 1.54 -9.93 -1.47
C PHE A 144 1.16 -8.51 -1.92
N TYR A 145 0.38 -7.78 -1.09
CA TYR A 145 0.01 -6.39 -1.38
C TYR A 145 1.22 -5.46 -1.44
N ASP A 146 2.14 -5.57 -0.47
CA ASP A 146 3.36 -4.77 -0.46
C ASP A 146 4.20 -5.04 -1.71
N TYR A 147 4.34 -6.31 -2.08
CA TYR A 147 5.04 -6.73 -3.28
C TYR A 147 4.48 -6.10 -4.56
N ILE A 148 3.18 -6.27 -4.83
CA ILE A 148 2.59 -5.75 -6.06
C ILE A 148 2.60 -4.22 -6.10
N TYR A 149 2.51 -3.54 -4.95
CA TYR A 149 2.58 -2.09 -4.87
C TYR A 149 4.00 -1.58 -5.16
N ILE A 150 5.02 -2.16 -4.54
CA ILE A 150 6.42 -1.82 -4.75
C ILE A 150 6.85 -2.16 -6.18
N SER A 151 6.42 -3.31 -6.70
CA SER A 151 6.65 -3.69 -8.09
C SER A 151 6.01 -2.70 -9.06
N ALA A 152 4.77 -2.25 -8.79
CA ALA A 152 4.12 -1.21 -9.58
C ALA A 152 4.92 0.11 -9.57
N LEU A 153 5.43 0.55 -8.40
CA LEU A 153 6.29 1.72 -8.33
C LEU A 153 7.55 1.59 -9.19
N ASN A 154 8.19 0.41 -9.15
CA ASN A 154 9.39 0.15 -9.95
C ASN A 154 9.14 0.21 -11.47
N GLU A 155 7.92 -0.09 -11.90
CA GLU A 155 7.47 0.03 -13.31
C GLU A 155 7.09 1.47 -13.69
N ASN A 156 6.95 2.39 -12.73
CA ASN A 156 6.50 3.77 -12.94
C ASN A 156 7.58 4.78 -12.47
N PRO A 157 8.69 4.94 -13.21
CA PRO A 157 9.86 5.71 -12.77
C PRO A 157 9.56 7.19 -12.47
N ILE A 158 8.56 7.79 -13.13
CA ILE A 158 8.12 9.17 -12.84
C ILE A 158 7.51 9.25 -11.44
N LEU A 159 6.58 8.35 -11.11
CA LEU A 159 5.95 8.31 -9.78
C LEU A 159 6.96 7.91 -8.70
N ALA A 160 7.87 6.98 -9.01
CA ALA A 160 8.98 6.64 -8.14
C ALA A 160 9.91 7.84 -7.88
N GLY A 161 10.21 8.65 -8.89
CA GLY A 161 11.02 9.87 -8.74
C GLY A 161 10.37 10.91 -7.82
N GLU A 162 9.04 10.95 -7.75
CA GLU A 162 8.32 11.81 -6.81
C GLU A 162 8.29 11.22 -5.39
N ILE A 163 8.02 9.90 -5.26
CA ILE A 163 7.87 9.28 -3.93
C ILE A 163 9.17 9.37 -3.12
N ILE A 164 10.33 9.33 -3.78
CA ILE A 164 11.64 9.41 -3.09
C ILE A 164 11.95 10.78 -2.50
N LYS A 165 11.17 11.82 -2.81
CA LYS A 165 11.32 13.17 -2.23
C LYS A 165 10.73 13.27 -0.83
N TYR A 166 9.94 12.29 -0.41
CA TYR A 166 9.28 12.24 0.90
C TYR A 166 9.95 11.20 1.81
N SER A 167 9.79 11.36 3.12
CA SER A 167 10.32 10.51 4.19
C SER A 167 9.23 10.05 5.19
N ALA A 168 8.00 10.46 4.97
CA ALA A 168 6.86 10.03 5.78
C ALA A 168 5.63 9.86 4.89
N PHE A 169 4.84 8.83 5.18
CA PHE A 169 3.68 8.47 4.39
C PHE A 169 2.48 8.19 5.28
N THR A 170 1.31 8.65 4.85
CA THR A 170 0.02 8.36 5.49
C THR A 170 -0.98 7.80 4.50
N ASP A 171 -1.94 7.04 5.01
CA ASP A 171 -3.07 6.52 4.27
C ASP A 171 -4.32 6.67 5.13
N ILE A 172 -5.13 7.69 4.87
CA ILE A 172 -6.32 7.98 5.68
C ILE A 172 -7.39 6.89 5.57
N ILE A 173 -7.36 6.09 4.50
CA ILE A 173 -8.30 5.00 4.27
C ILE A 173 -7.89 3.77 5.07
N PHE A 174 -6.60 3.64 5.40
CA PHE A 174 -6.10 2.55 6.22
C PHE A 174 -6.71 2.56 7.63
N THR A 175 -7.21 1.38 8.02
CA THR A 175 -7.73 1.13 9.37
C THR A 175 -7.02 -0.12 9.89
N PRO A 176 -6.04 0.03 10.79
CA PRO A 176 -5.19 -1.09 11.25
C PRO A 176 -5.97 -2.28 11.81
N GLN A 177 -7.14 -2.03 12.43
CA GLN A 177 -7.99 -3.09 13.00
C GLN A 177 -8.75 -3.91 11.94
N LYS A 178 -8.75 -3.47 10.67
CA LYS A 178 -9.55 -4.07 9.58
C LYS A 178 -8.71 -4.59 8.43
N SER A 179 -7.47 -4.14 8.30
CA SER A 179 -6.60 -4.46 7.16
C SER A 179 -5.15 -4.44 7.61
N ILE A 180 -4.35 -5.34 7.06
CA ILE A 180 -2.88 -5.33 7.15
C ILE A 180 -2.25 -4.57 5.97
N ASN A 181 -2.99 -4.39 4.87
CA ASN A 181 -2.51 -3.72 3.67
C ASN A 181 -2.61 -2.21 3.82
N CYS A 182 -1.50 -1.53 3.57
CA CYS A 182 -1.39 -0.10 3.69
C CYS A 182 -0.44 0.45 2.64
N GLN A 183 -0.94 1.36 1.81
CA GLN A 183 -0.18 1.98 0.72
C GLN A 183 1.01 2.77 1.27
N ALA A 184 0.80 3.47 2.40
CA ALA A 184 1.84 4.23 3.08
C ALA A 184 2.96 3.33 3.64
N LYS A 185 2.62 2.13 4.14
CA LYS A 185 3.63 1.14 4.56
C LYS A 185 4.49 0.72 3.37
N SER A 186 3.85 0.32 2.27
CA SER A 186 4.55 -0.11 1.06
C SER A 186 5.41 1.00 0.44
N ALA A 187 4.95 2.27 0.50
CA ALA A 187 5.72 3.44 0.10
C ALA A 187 6.96 3.68 0.97
N ALA A 188 6.83 3.55 2.29
CA ALA A 188 7.97 3.64 3.21
C ALA A 188 9.01 2.54 2.94
N ILE A 189 8.57 1.31 2.68
CA ILE A 189 9.45 0.21 2.29
C ILE A 189 10.16 0.54 0.96
N PHE A 190 9.43 1.00 -0.06
CA PHE A 190 10.02 1.40 -1.34
C PHE A 190 11.11 2.47 -1.16
N LYS A 191 10.81 3.53 -0.38
CA LYS A 191 11.78 4.59 -0.07
C LYS A 191 13.03 4.04 0.62
N SER A 192 12.86 3.16 1.59
CA SER A 192 13.98 2.49 2.26
C SER A 192 14.80 1.66 1.29
N LEU A 193 14.18 0.82 0.45
CA LEU A 193 14.90 0.00 -0.52
C LEU A 193 15.67 0.88 -1.53
N TYR A 194 15.09 1.99 -1.97
CA TYR A 194 15.78 2.98 -2.81
C TYR A 194 17.03 3.55 -2.11
N ASN A 195 16.88 4.02 -0.87
CA ASN A 195 18.00 4.61 -0.12
C ASN A 195 19.12 3.61 0.22
N ASN A 196 18.87 2.30 0.14
CA ASN A 196 19.83 1.24 0.43
C ASN A 196 20.36 0.54 -0.84
N ASP A 197 20.03 1.03 -2.04
CA ASP A 197 20.38 0.42 -3.33
C ASP A 197 19.86 -1.04 -3.49
N LEU A 198 18.69 -1.34 -2.90
CA LEU A 198 18.07 -2.67 -2.86
C LEU A 198 16.86 -2.83 -3.78
N LEU A 199 16.50 -1.82 -4.60
CA LEU A 199 15.31 -1.90 -5.47
C LEU A 199 15.35 -3.04 -6.49
N ASN A 200 16.53 -3.49 -6.90
CA ASN A 200 16.68 -4.65 -7.77
C ASN A 200 16.11 -5.95 -7.17
N THR A 201 15.94 -6.00 -5.84
CA THR A 201 15.33 -7.15 -5.15
C THR A 201 13.79 -7.13 -5.20
N ALA A 202 13.18 -5.98 -5.50
CA ALA A 202 11.73 -5.80 -5.52
C ALA A 202 11.01 -6.47 -6.70
N THR A 203 11.76 -7.09 -7.63
CA THR A 203 11.19 -7.87 -8.73
C THR A 203 10.97 -9.34 -8.39
N ASP A 204 11.36 -9.77 -7.18
CA ASP A 204 11.29 -11.16 -6.72
C ASP A 204 10.70 -11.19 -5.31
N PHE A 205 9.50 -11.74 -5.19
CA PHE A 205 8.76 -11.80 -3.93
C PHE A 205 9.52 -12.49 -2.80
N VAL A 206 10.21 -13.60 -3.10
CA VAL A 206 10.91 -14.39 -2.07
C VAL A 206 12.08 -13.59 -1.52
N LYS A 207 12.83 -12.91 -2.40
CA LYS A 207 13.97 -12.08 -2.00
C LYS A 207 13.54 -10.88 -1.16
N ILE A 208 12.57 -10.10 -1.63
CA ILE A 208 12.12 -8.90 -0.89
C ILE A 208 11.41 -9.28 0.41
N SER A 209 10.65 -10.38 0.44
CA SER A 209 10.01 -10.87 1.67
C SER A 209 11.06 -11.23 2.70
N SER A 210 12.08 -12.01 2.34
CA SER A 210 13.17 -12.39 3.26
C SER A 210 13.98 -11.18 3.75
N LEU A 211 14.15 -10.16 2.91
CA LEU A 211 14.78 -8.90 3.32
C LEU A 211 13.94 -8.14 4.36
N CYS A 212 12.62 -8.16 4.23
CA CYS A 212 11.71 -7.41 5.10
C CYS A 212 11.31 -8.16 6.38
N GLU A 213 11.78 -9.39 6.60
CA GLU A 213 11.51 -10.12 7.85
C GLU A 213 12.14 -9.40 9.05
N SER A 214 11.34 -9.22 10.10
CA SER A 214 11.84 -8.67 11.36
C SER A 214 12.80 -9.66 12.00
N LYS A 215 14.11 -9.40 11.88
CA LYS A 215 15.12 -10.19 12.59
C LYS A 215 15.02 -9.89 14.08
N ILE A 216 14.50 -10.85 14.85
CA ILE A 216 14.64 -10.85 16.30
C ILE A 216 16.13 -11.08 16.58
N PHE A 217 16.84 -10.03 16.95
CA PHE A 217 18.20 -10.12 17.48
C PHE A 217 18.15 -10.18 19.00
#